data_AF-A0A537HMT2-F1
#
_entry.id   AF-A0A537HMT2-F1
#
_cell.length_a   1.000
_cell.length_b   1.000
_cell.length_c   1.000
_cell.angle_alpha   90.00
_cell.angle_beta   90.00
_cell.angle_gamma   90.00
#
_symmetry.space_group_name_H-M   'P 1'
#
loop_
_entity.id
_entity.type
_entity.pdbx_description
1 polymer ?
#
loop_
_entity_poly.entity_id
_entity_poly.type
_entity_poly.pdbx_seq_one_letter_code
_entity_poly.pdbx_strand_id
1 'polypeptide(L)'
;MPLDRGKVFTHIDKNLPQHIAKLQELVRQPSISPENKGVRDCANLVLGYLTSLGAKANLEETSGNPVVYGNYDAGADKTIVVYM
;
A
#
# COMPACT_ATOMS: atom_id res chain seq x y z
N MET A 1 -13.53 13.84 -16.99
CA MET A 1 -13.56 15.07 -16.17
C MET A 1 -12.13 15.37 -15.75
N PRO A 2 -11.59 16.58 -15.93
CA PRO A 2 -10.24 16.88 -15.48
C PRO A 2 -10.15 16.68 -13.96
N LEU A 3 -9.05 16.09 -13.49
CA LEU A 3 -8.82 15.86 -12.07
C LEU A 3 -8.75 17.20 -11.33
N ASP A 4 -9.63 17.41 -10.36
CA ASP A 4 -9.59 18.58 -9.48
C ASP A 4 -8.55 18.37 -8.39
N ARG A 5 -7.33 18.87 -8.63
CA ARG A 5 -6.20 18.76 -7.70
C ARG A 5 -6.48 19.44 -6.36
N GLY A 6 -7.32 20.49 -6.35
CA GLY A 6 -7.70 21.19 -5.11
C GLY A 6 -8.48 20.28 -4.18
N LYS A 7 -9.47 19.55 -4.71
CA LYS A 7 -10.22 18.55 -3.93
C LYS A 7 -9.34 17.44 -3.37
N VAL A 8 -8.35 16.98 -4.15
CA VAL A 8 -7.39 15.95 -3.70
C VAL A 8 -6.56 16.46 -2.54
N PHE A 9 -5.97 17.67 -2.64
CA PHE A 9 -5.18 18.25 -1.56
C PHE A 9 -5.99 18.50 -0.30
N THR A 10 -7.22 19.04 -0.43
CA THR A 10 -8.13 19.19 0.72
C THR A 10 -8.46 17.85 1.40
N HIS A 11 -8.63 16.78 0.62
CA HIS A 11 -8.86 15.45 1.20
C HIS A 11 -7.63 14.96 1.98
N ILE A 12 -6.42 15.15 1.44
CA ILE A 12 -5.17 14.77 2.12
C ILE A 12 -5.03 15.55 3.44
N ASP A 13 -5.17 16.87 3.41
CA ASP A 13 -5.03 17.73 4.59
C ASP A 13 -6.04 17.37 5.68
N LYS A 14 -7.30 17.13 5.29
CA LYS A 14 -8.38 16.77 6.21
C LYS A 14 -8.14 15.41 6.90
N ASN A 15 -7.46 14.48 6.24
CA ASN A 15 -7.24 13.11 6.73
C ASN A 15 -5.81 12.87 7.23
N LEU A 16 -5.00 13.93 7.39
CA LEU A 16 -3.61 13.82 7.81
C LEU A 16 -3.43 13.02 9.12
N PRO A 17 -4.24 13.20 10.18
CA PRO A 17 -4.11 12.39 11.40
C PRO A 17 -4.27 10.88 11.15
N GLN A 18 -5.22 10.48 10.29
CA GLN A 18 -5.47 9.09 9.93
C GLN A 18 -4.34 8.51 9.07
N HIS A 19 -3.78 9.31 8.15
CA HIS A 19 -2.61 8.92 7.36
C HIS A 19 -1.38 8.69 8.24
N ILE A 20 -1.14 9.60 9.20
CA ILE A 20 -0.07 9.43 10.20
C ILE A 20 -0.29 8.16 11.02
N ALA A 21 -1.51 7.89 11.48
CA ALA A 21 -1.81 6.69 12.25
C ALA A 21 -1.52 5.40 11.47
N LYS A 22 -1.89 5.33 10.18
CA LYS A 22 -1.55 4.20 9.30
C LYS A 22 -0.05 4.04 9.09
N LEU A 23 0.67 5.15 8.88
CA LEU A 23 2.13 5.10 8.77
C LEU A 23 2.77 4.55 10.04
N GLN A 24 2.32 5.02 11.20
CA GLN A 24 2.83 4.54 12.48
C GLN A 24 2.49 3.06 12.74
N GLU A 25 1.32 2.59 12.31
CA GLU A 25 0.96 1.17 12.34
C GLU A 25 1.96 0.33 11.53
N LEU A 26 2.22 0.72 10.27
CA LEU A 26 3.19 0.05 9.42
C LEU A 26 4.60 0.04 10.04
N VAL A 27 5.06 1.19 10.56
CA VAL A 27 6.40 1.30 11.20
C VAL A 27 6.51 0.45 12.47
N ARG A 28 5.42 0.26 13.21
CA ARG A 28 5.41 -0.57 14.41
C ARG A 28 5.44 -2.07 14.11
N GLN A 29 5.08 -2.50 12.91
CA GLN A 29 5.12 -3.91 12.49
C GLN A 29 6.57 -4.32 12.15
N PRO A 30 7.20 -5.23 12.92
CA PRO A 30 8.54 -5.71 12.59
C PRO A 30 8.60 -6.34 11.19
N SER A 31 9.66 -6.02 10.44
CA SER A 31 9.90 -6.54 9.08
C SER A 31 11.41 -6.63 8.75
N ILE A 32 12.18 -7.25 9.65
CA ILE A 32 13.64 -7.33 9.54
C ILE A 32 14.00 -8.48 8.59
N SER A 33 14.39 -8.13 7.37
CA SER A 33 14.66 -9.09 6.28
C SER A 33 15.80 -10.07 6.55
N PRO A 34 16.99 -9.65 7.05
CA PRO A 34 18.09 -10.58 7.30
C PRO A 34 17.80 -11.64 8.38
N GLU A 35 16.85 -11.34 9.27
CA GLU A 35 16.43 -12.23 10.37
C GLU A 35 15.17 -13.02 10.03
N ASN A 36 14.58 -12.80 8.84
CA ASN A 36 13.27 -13.32 8.46
C ASN A 36 12.18 -13.05 9.54
N LYS A 37 12.24 -11.89 10.19
CA LYS A 37 11.40 -11.56 11.34
C LYS A 37 10.29 -10.61 10.96
N GLY A 38 9.05 -11.10 10.98
CA GLY A 38 7.82 -10.31 10.78
C GLY A 38 7.58 -9.82 9.35
N VAL A 39 8.42 -10.19 8.38
CA VAL A 39 8.29 -9.75 6.98
C VAL A 39 6.95 -10.18 6.38
N ARG A 40 6.52 -11.43 6.62
CA ARG A 40 5.23 -11.92 6.12
C ARG A 40 4.05 -11.20 6.76
N ASP A 41 4.12 -10.88 8.06
CA ASP A 41 3.06 -10.14 8.75
C ASP A 41 2.96 -8.71 8.21
N CYS A 42 4.10 -8.05 7.97
CA CYS A 42 4.16 -6.75 7.31
C CYS A 42 3.62 -6.80 5.87
N ALA A 43 3.96 -7.85 5.11
CA ALA A 43 3.43 -8.05 3.77
C ALA A 43 1.90 -8.24 3.77
N ASN A 44 1.36 -8.99 4.74
CA ASN A 44 -0.08 -9.12 4.94
C ASN A 44 -0.75 -7.79 5.34
N LEU A 45 -0.09 -6.96 6.16
CA LEU A 45 -0.58 -5.63 6.51
C LEU A 45 -0.71 -4.73 5.28
N VAL A 46 0.33 -4.69 4.44
CA VAL A 46 0.34 -3.92 3.18
C VAL A 46 -0.71 -4.48 2.19
N LEU A 47 -0.84 -5.80 2.09
CA LEU A 47 -1.91 -6.44 1.32
C LEU A 47 -3.30 -5.97 1.78
N GLY A 48 -3.51 -5.90 3.10
CA GLY A 48 -4.74 -5.37 3.69
C GLY A 48 -4.99 -3.91 3.29
N TYR A 49 -3.96 -3.07 3.30
CA TYR A 49 -4.08 -1.68 2.84
C TYR A 49 -4.49 -1.59 1.37
N LEU A 50 -3.83 -2.31 0.46
CA LEU A 50 -4.18 -2.31 -0.96
C LEU A 50 -5.60 -2.82 -1.21
N THR A 51 -5.99 -3.91 -0.55
CA THR A 51 -7.34 -4.46 -0.65
C THR A 51 -8.40 -3.47 -0.15
N SER A 52 -8.12 -2.74 0.94
CA SER A 52 -9.02 -1.72 1.49
C SER A 52 -9.21 -0.51 0.56
N LEU A 53 -8.25 -0.25 -0.33
CA LEU A 53 -8.34 0.76 -1.38
C LEU A 53 -9.15 0.27 -2.60
N GLY A 54 -9.58 -1.00 -2.61
CA GLY A 54 -10.28 -1.63 -3.73
C GLY A 54 -9.36 -2.22 -4.80
N ALA A 55 -8.05 -2.32 -4.53
CA ALA A 55 -7.13 -3.00 -5.43
C ALA A 55 -7.33 -4.52 -5.35
N LYS A 56 -7.14 -5.21 -6.47
CA LYS A 56 -6.94 -6.66 -6.49
C LYS A 56 -5.48 -6.92 -6.14
N ALA A 57 -5.22 -7.47 -4.97
CA ALA A 57 -3.86 -7.69 -4.47
C ALA A 57 -3.69 -9.07 -3.85
N ASN A 58 -2.45 -9.57 -3.87
CA ASN A 58 -2.08 -10.86 -3.32
C ASN A 58 -0.60 -10.88 -2.91
N LEU A 59 -0.24 -11.88 -2.10
CA LEU A 59 1.16 -12.22 -1.87
C LEU A 59 1.64 -13.14 -2.99
N GLU A 60 2.76 -12.78 -3.60
CA GLU A 60 3.51 -13.61 -4.54
C GLU A 60 4.69 -14.22 -3.80
N GLU A 61 4.74 -15.56 -3.78
CA GLU A 61 5.82 -16.30 -3.14
C GLU A 61 7.10 -16.22 -4.00
N THR A 62 8.24 -16.08 -3.33
CA THR A 62 9.56 -16.06 -3.97
C THR A 62 10.48 -17.09 -3.31
N SER A 63 11.72 -17.21 -3.80
CA SER A 63 12.74 -18.01 -3.10
C SER A 63 13.16 -17.41 -1.74
N GLY A 64 12.75 -16.17 -1.45
CA GLY A 64 13.00 -15.47 -0.19
C GLY A 64 11.70 -14.89 0.39
N ASN A 65 11.72 -13.60 0.74
CA ASN A 65 10.55 -12.92 1.27
C ASN A 65 9.46 -12.75 0.20
N PRO A 66 8.17 -12.81 0.57
CA PRO A 66 7.08 -12.63 -0.39
C PRO A 66 7.03 -11.18 -0.89
N VAL A 67 6.49 -11.01 -2.10
CA VAL A 67 6.19 -9.70 -2.68
C VAL A 67 4.69 -9.44 -2.58
N VAL A 68 4.30 -8.23 -2.18
CA VAL A 68 2.89 -7.81 -2.31
C VAL A 68 2.70 -7.25 -3.71
N TYR A 69 1.88 -7.92 -4.52
CA TYR A 69 1.51 -7.44 -5.84
C TYR A 69 0.05 -6.98 -5.82
N GLY A 70 -0.22 -5.81 -6.39
CA GLY A 70 -1.58 -5.28 -6.46
C GLY A 70 -1.82 -4.45 -7.71
N ASN A 71 -3.02 -4.54 -8.25
CA ASN A 71 -3.49 -3.73 -9.37
C ASN A 71 -4.82 -3.05 -9.01
N TYR A 72 -4.95 -1.79 -9.39
CA TYR A 72 -6.19 -1.03 -9.33
C TYR A 72 -6.51 -0.54 -10.74
N ASP A 73 -7.58 -1.09 -11.32
CA ASP A 73 -8.04 -0.68 -12.65
C ASP A 73 -8.89 0.60 -12.52
N ALA A 74 -8.30 1.73 -12.91
CA ALA A 74 -8.97 3.02 -12.95
C ALA A 74 -9.65 3.30 -14.32
N GLY A 75 -9.65 2.34 -15.26
CA GLY A 75 -10.18 2.53 -16.61
C GLY A 75 -9.38 3.51 -17.46
N ALA A 76 -8.07 3.65 -17.20
CA ALA A 76 -7.19 4.61 -17.87
C ALA A 76 -6.35 3.94 -18.98
N ASP A 77 -6.04 4.69 -20.03
CA ASP A 77 -5.25 4.21 -21.18
C ASP A 77 -3.79 3.86 -20.86
N LYS A 78 -3.30 4.31 -19.69
CA LYS A 78 -1.89 4.14 -19.27
C LYS A 78 -1.81 3.47 -17.91
N THR A 79 -0.85 2.57 -17.78
CA THR A 79 -0.49 1.93 -16.51
C THR A 79 0.72 2.61 -15.89
N ILE A 80 0.63 2.89 -14.58
CA ILE A 80 1.76 3.35 -13.77
C ILE A 80 2.10 2.22 -12.81
N VAL A 81 3.39 1.88 -12.73
CA VAL A 81 3.92 0.96 -11.71
C VAL A 81 4.62 1.77 -10.64
N VAL A 82 4.28 1.51 -9.39
CA VAL A 82 4.96 2.07 -8.21
C VAL A 82 5.65 0.93 -7.50
N TYR A 83 6.97 1.03 -7.34
CA TYR A 83 7.78 0.12 -6.56
C TYR A 83 8.15 0.80 -5.24
N MET A 84 7.88 0.14 -4.11
CA MET A 84 8.04 0.66 -2.76
C MET A 84 8.85 -0.31 -1.91
#